data_AF-A0A7J8W250-F1
#
_entry.id   AF-A0A7J8W250-F1
#
_cell.length_a   1.000
_cell.length_b   1.000
_cell.length_c   1.000
_cell.angle_alpha   90.00
_cell.angle_beta   90.00
_cell.angle_gamma   90.00
#
_symmetry.space_group_name_H-M   'P 1'
#
loop_
_entity.id
_entity.type
_entity.pdbx_description
1 polymer ?
#
loop_
_entity_poly.entity_id
_entity_poly.type
_entity_poly.pdbx_seq_one_letter_code
_entity_poly.pdbx_strand_id
1 'polypeptide(L)'
;MNHDFGTYPWLIAYRDLNPLHDVTSRRDYKEKYYDRLLPLGLKYTELLPWGGKLTSESIKFFSPIVIWTKFSSSNSKLEVLYSAFMEYYKAWLELMEQAVEDTDPSQITCNLEAQHRYLTWRAEK
;
A
#
# COMPACT_ATOMS: atom_id res chain seq x y z
N MET A 1 38.93 -5.44 14.31
CA MET A 1 37.64 -5.71 14.99
C MET A 1 36.55 -5.47 13.96
N ASN A 2 35.99 -6.55 13.40
CA ASN A 2 34.80 -6.45 12.56
C ASN A 2 33.62 -6.26 13.51
N HIS A 3 32.91 -5.14 13.38
CA HIS A 3 31.59 -5.00 13.99
C HIS A 3 30.61 -5.82 13.16
N ASP A 4 30.26 -7.01 13.68
CA ASP A 4 29.02 -7.68 13.34
C ASP A 4 27.87 -6.81 13.84
N PHE A 5 27.39 -5.91 12.97
CA PHE A 5 26.02 -5.44 13.08
C PHE A 5 25.15 -6.65 12.75
N GLY A 6 24.50 -7.21 13.75
CA GLY A 6 23.57 -8.33 13.59
C GLY A 6 22.56 -8.02 12.49
N THR A 7 22.81 -8.57 11.30
CA THR A 7 21.89 -8.45 10.18
C THR A 7 20.76 -9.41 10.48
N TYR A 8 19.58 -8.88 10.79
CA TYR A 8 18.39 -9.71 10.82
C TYR A 8 18.28 -10.40 9.44
N PRO A 9 18.29 -11.74 9.39
CA PRO A 9 18.38 -12.46 8.12
C PRO A 9 17.15 -12.23 7.24
N TRP A 10 16.07 -11.71 7.82
CA TRP A 10 14.79 -11.47 7.18
C TRP A 10 14.39 -10.00 7.27
N LEU A 11 13.98 -9.44 6.15
CA LEU A 11 13.33 -8.16 6.04
C LEU A 11 11.83 -8.37 5.83
N ILE A 12 11.01 -7.64 6.59
CA ILE A 12 9.57 -7.53 6.40
C ILE A 12 9.30 -6.11 5.94
N ALA A 13 8.66 -5.97 4.78
CA ALA A 13 8.29 -4.67 4.24
C ALA A 13 6.84 -4.64 3.81
N TYR A 14 6.30 -3.43 3.90
CA TYR A 14 4.95 -3.11 3.53
C TYR A 14 4.94 -1.78 2.76
N ARG A 15 4.30 -1.76 1.59
CA ARG A 15 4.07 -0.55 0.80
C ARG A 15 2.71 -0.64 0.13
N ASP A 16 1.94 0.43 0.26
CA ASP A 16 0.63 0.51 -0.35
C ASP A 16 0.24 1.96 -0.61
N LEU A 17 -0.73 2.15 -1.51
CA LEU A 17 -1.54 3.36 -1.61
C LEU A 17 -2.89 3.03 -0.97
N ASN A 18 -2.94 3.04 0.37
CA ASN A 18 -4.10 2.58 1.12
C ASN A 18 -5.39 3.28 0.67
N PRO A 19 -6.43 2.51 0.29
CA PRO A 19 -7.69 3.10 -0.13
C PRO A 19 -8.39 3.76 1.05
N LEU A 20 -9.00 4.91 0.80
CA LEU A 20 -9.88 5.55 1.78
C LEU A 20 -11.15 4.73 1.99
N HIS A 21 -11.71 4.19 0.91
CA HIS A 21 -12.94 3.40 0.91
C HIS A 21 -12.66 1.95 0.52
N ASP A 22 -13.38 1.01 1.14
CA ASP A 22 -13.23 -0.42 0.88
C ASP A 22 -13.44 -0.76 -0.62
N VAL A 23 -12.35 -1.15 -1.28
CA VAL A 23 -12.32 -1.48 -2.73
C VAL A 23 -13.03 -2.78 -3.08
N THR A 24 -13.35 -3.63 -2.09
CA THR A 24 -14.17 -4.82 -2.31
C THR A 24 -15.66 -4.48 -2.45
N SER A 25 -16.14 -3.45 -1.76
CA SER A 25 -17.54 -3.00 -1.84
C SER A 25 -17.75 -1.80 -2.77
N ARG A 26 -16.78 -0.90 -2.89
CA ARG A 26 -16.83 0.33 -3.70
C ARG A 26 -16.06 0.19 -5.01
N ARG A 27 -16.73 -0.40 -6.02
CA ARG A 27 -16.14 -0.63 -7.35
C ARG A 27 -15.78 0.67 -8.06
N ASP A 28 -16.63 1.69 -7.93
CA ASP A 28 -16.39 3.06 -8.43
C ASP A 28 -15.06 3.63 -7.93
N TYR A 29 -14.79 3.48 -6.63
CA TYR A 29 -13.55 3.93 -6.01
C TYR A 29 -12.35 3.10 -6.51
N LYS A 30 -12.53 1.78 -6.62
CA LYS A 30 -11.48 0.89 -7.14
C LYS A 30 -11.08 1.26 -8.57
N GLU A 31 -12.06 1.39 -9.45
CA GLU A 31 -11.86 1.74 -10.86
C GLU A 31 -11.17 3.10 -11.00
N LYS A 32 -11.60 4.09 -10.20
CA LYS A 32 -11.03 5.46 -10.21
C LYS A 32 -9.54 5.48 -9.87
N TYR A 33 -9.10 4.71 -8.87
CA TYR A 33 -7.75 4.85 -8.31
C TYR A 33 -6.79 3.72 -8.64
N TYR A 34 -7.26 2.50 -8.90
CA TYR A 34 -6.39 1.31 -8.91
C TYR A 34 -6.31 0.57 -10.23
N ASP A 35 -7.33 0.63 -11.09
CA ASP A 35 -7.34 -0.19 -12.31
C ASP A 35 -6.13 0.10 -13.22
N ARG A 36 -5.73 1.37 -13.33
CA ARG A 36 -4.52 1.79 -14.06
C ARG A 36 -3.22 1.41 -13.36
N LEU A 37 -3.27 1.14 -12.04
CA LEU A 37 -2.11 0.78 -11.23
C LEU A 37 -1.96 -0.75 -11.05
N LEU A 38 -2.93 -1.56 -11.46
CA LEU A 38 -2.83 -3.03 -11.38
C LEU A 38 -1.54 -3.58 -12.02
N PRO A 39 -1.08 -3.08 -13.20
CA PRO A 39 0.20 -3.54 -13.77
C PRO A 39 1.41 -3.24 -12.88
N LEU A 40 1.40 -2.11 -12.15
CA LEU A 40 2.45 -1.75 -11.19
C LEU A 40 2.47 -2.73 -10.01
N GLY A 41 1.30 -3.06 -9.45
CA GLY A 41 1.17 -4.05 -8.39
C GLY A 41 1.66 -5.43 -8.84
N LEU A 42 1.21 -5.90 -10.01
CA LEU A 42 1.60 -7.19 -10.58
C LEU A 42 3.12 -7.30 -10.79
N LYS A 43 3.76 -6.25 -11.35
CA LYS A 43 5.22 -6.20 -11.52
C LYS A 43 5.95 -6.51 -10.21
N TYR A 44 5.53 -5.91 -9.10
CA TYR A 44 6.25 -6.05 -7.84
C TYR A 44 5.86 -7.28 -7.02
N THR A 45 4.65 -7.83 -7.20
CA THR A 45 4.28 -9.13 -6.59
C THR A 45 4.97 -10.30 -7.26
N GLU A 46 5.37 -10.19 -8.53
CA GLU A 46 6.22 -11.18 -9.21
C GLU A 46 7.68 -11.14 -8.73
N LEU A 47 8.19 -9.96 -8.35
CA LEU A 47 9.58 -9.75 -7.95
C LEU A 47 9.82 -9.93 -6.44
N LEU A 48 8.82 -9.66 -5.60
CA LEU A 48 8.90 -9.73 -4.14
C LEU A 48 7.98 -10.82 -3.61
N PRO A 49 8.49 -11.79 -2.82
CA PRO A 49 7.66 -12.89 -2.32
C PRO A 49 6.60 -12.39 -1.35
N TRP A 50 5.43 -13.02 -1.38
CA TRP A 50 4.33 -12.69 -0.46
C TRP A 50 4.70 -12.93 0.99
N GLY A 51 4.42 -11.96 1.87
CA GLY A 51 4.85 -11.96 3.27
C GLY A 51 4.11 -12.95 4.19
N GLY A 52 3.04 -13.59 3.70
CA GLY A 52 2.21 -14.53 4.47
C GLY A 52 0.77 -14.05 4.66
N LYS A 53 0.00 -14.75 5.51
CA LYS A 53 -1.42 -14.41 5.74
C LYS A 53 -1.60 -13.01 6.33
N LEU A 54 -2.53 -12.26 5.76
CA LEU A 54 -3.07 -11.02 6.33
C LEU A 54 -4.33 -11.34 7.15
N THR A 55 -4.65 -10.51 8.15
CA THR A 55 -5.87 -10.69 8.94
C THR A 55 -7.09 -10.26 8.12
N SER A 56 -8.25 -10.86 8.38
CA SER A 56 -9.51 -10.45 7.74
C SER A 56 -9.86 -8.99 8.04
N GLU A 57 -9.38 -8.46 9.17
CA GLU A 57 -9.53 -7.07 9.57
C GLU A 57 -8.65 -6.13 8.72
N SER A 58 -7.37 -6.46 8.52
CA SER A 58 -6.43 -5.59 7.79
C SER A 58 -6.71 -5.52 6.30
N ILE A 59 -7.25 -6.59 5.70
CA ILE A 59 -7.56 -6.66 4.26
C ILE A 59 -8.50 -5.52 3.81
N LYS A 60 -9.39 -5.03 4.69
CA LYS A 60 -10.30 -3.91 4.38
C LYS A 60 -9.58 -2.59 4.11
N PHE A 61 -8.34 -2.46 4.55
CA PHE A 61 -7.54 -1.25 4.43
C PHE A 61 -6.46 -1.38 3.37
N PHE A 62 -6.31 -2.52 2.70
CA PHE A 62 -5.31 -2.70 1.67
C PHE A 62 -5.87 -2.53 0.27
N SER A 63 -5.07 -1.94 -0.60
CA SER A 63 -5.39 -1.83 -2.01
C SER A 63 -5.13 -3.15 -2.75
N PRO A 64 -5.63 -3.29 -4.00
CA PRO A 64 -5.30 -4.41 -4.87
C PRO A 64 -3.82 -4.47 -5.28
N ILE A 65 -3.05 -3.38 -5.06
CA ILE A 65 -1.64 -3.27 -5.42
C ILE A 65 -0.72 -3.32 -4.19
N VAL A 66 -1.21 -3.76 -3.03
CA VAL A 66 -0.40 -3.83 -1.81
C VAL A 66 0.85 -4.70 -2.01
N ILE A 67 2.00 -4.17 -1.62
CA ILE A 67 3.23 -4.95 -1.41
C ILE A 67 3.28 -5.32 0.07
N TRP A 68 3.07 -6.60 0.34
CA TRP A 68 3.32 -7.21 1.64
C TRP A 68 4.32 -8.34 1.43
N THR A 69 5.54 -8.15 1.93
CA THR A 69 6.65 -9.04 1.60
C THR A 69 7.52 -9.37 2.81
N LYS A 70 8.05 -10.59 2.80
CA LYS A 70 9.04 -11.08 3.75
C LYS A 70 10.11 -11.87 2.99
N PHE A 71 11.36 -11.45 3.07
CA PHE A 71 12.43 -12.10 2.32
C PHE A 71 13.79 -12.02 3.04
N SER A 72 14.70 -12.90 2.66
CA SER A 72 16.06 -12.86 3.17
C SER A 72 16.85 -11.69 2.58
N SER A 73 17.50 -10.90 3.43
CA SER A 73 18.20 -9.66 3.03
C SER A 73 19.28 -9.96 1.97
N SER A 74 19.21 -9.25 0.85
CA SER A 74 20.20 -9.30 -0.25
C SER A 74 20.14 -7.99 -1.03
N ASN A 75 21.28 -7.55 -1.58
CA ASN A 75 21.34 -6.27 -2.30
C ASN A 75 20.32 -6.18 -3.44
N SER A 76 20.16 -7.24 -4.23
CA SER A 76 19.19 -7.28 -5.33
C SER A 76 17.75 -7.08 -4.87
N LYS A 77 17.32 -7.70 -3.77
CA LYS A 77 15.95 -7.52 -3.25
C LYS A 77 15.77 -6.14 -2.61
N LEU A 78 16.81 -5.57 -2.00
CA LEU A 78 16.78 -4.21 -1.47
C LEU A 78 16.65 -3.18 -2.61
N GLU A 79 17.34 -3.38 -3.72
CA GLU A 79 17.21 -2.56 -4.93
C GLU A 79 15.79 -2.63 -5.50
N VAL A 80 15.21 -3.84 -5.63
CA VAL A 80 13.82 -4.01 -6.07
C VAL A 80 12.84 -3.30 -5.14
N LEU A 81 13.02 -3.41 -3.81
CA LEU A 81 12.18 -2.74 -2.83
C LEU A 81 12.30 -1.21 -2.94
N TYR A 82 13.51 -0.69 -3.18
CA TYR A 82 13.73 0.74 -3.42
C TYR A 82 13.06 1.23 -4.70
N SER A 83 13.17 0.49 -5.81
CA SER A 83 12.46 0.79 -7.05
C SER A 83 10.94 0.79 -6.83
N ALA A 84 10.41 -0.19 -6.08
CA ALA A 84 9.00 -0.23 -5.72
C ALA A 84 8.57 1.01 -4.94
N PHE A 85 9.36 1.43 -3.94
CA PHE A 85 9.09 2.64 -3.17
C PHE A 85 8.97 3.87 -4.07
N MET A 86 9.92 4.04 -4.99
CA MET A 86 9.98 5.19 -5.91
C MET A 86 8.82 5.20 -6.89
N GLU A 87 8.49 4.06 -7.52
CA GLU A 87 7.38 3.97 -8.48
C GLU A 87 6.02 4.15 -7.79
N TYR A 88 5.82 3.60 -6.58
CA TYR A 88 4.59 3.83 -5.82
C TYR A 88 4.45 5.30 -5.38
N TYR A 89 5.56 5.93 -4.99
CA TYR A 89 5.54 7.33 -4.63
C TYR A 89 5.20 8.22 -5.85
N LYS A 90 5.78 7.91 -7.01
CA LYS A 90 5.46 8.61 -8.26
C LYS A 90 3.99 8.42 -8.65
N ALA A 91 3.47 7.19 -8.59
CA ALA A 91 2.06 6.92 -8.84
C ALA A 91 1.14 7.71 -7.89
N TRP A 92 1.51 7.82 -6.61
CA TRP A 92 0.78 8.65 -5.66
C TRP A 92 0.79 10.14 -6.03
N LEU A 93 1.93 10.68 -6.45
CA LEU A 93 2.03 12.07 -6.92
C LEU A 93 1.14 12.31 -8.15
N GLU A 94 1.12 11.38 -9.11
CA GLU A 94 0.27 11.45 -10.29
C GLU A 94 -1.23 11.42 -9.93
N LEU A 95 -1.63 10.63 -8.92
CA LEU A 95 -2.99 10.64 -8.40
C LEU A 95 -3.34 11.97 -7.72
N MET A 96 -2.40 12.55 -6.97
CA MET A 96 -2.57 13.85 -6.31
C MET A 96 -2.71 14.99 -7.32
N GLU A 97 -1.96 14.96 -8.42
CA GLU A 97 -2.06 15.97 -9.49
C GLU A 97 -3.42 15.91 -10.21
N GLN A 98 -3.99 14.73 -10.34
CA GLN A 98 -5.31 14.51 -10.95
C GLN A 98 -6.48 14.68 -9.96
N ALA A 99 -6.19 14.90 -8.68
CA ALA A 99 -7.23 14.99 -7.66
C ALA A 99 -8.02 16.30 -7.82
N VAL A 100 -9.34 16.16 -7.83
CA VAL A 100 -10.28 17.28 -7.81
C VAL A 100 -10.90 17.34 -6.42
N GLU A 101 -11.03 18.56 -5.88
CA GLU A 101 -11.65 18.80 -4.58
C GLU A 101 -13.12 18.33 -4.58
N ASP A 102 -13.48 17.52 -3.59
CA ASP A 102 -14.88 17.16 -3.34
C ASP A 102 -15.59 18.36 -2.73
N THR A 103 -16.67 18.84 -3.37
CA THR A 103 -17.47 19.99 -2.90
C THR A 103 -18.82 19.59 -2.31
N ASP A 104 -19.21 18.32 -2.44
CA ASP A 104 -20.43 17.76 -1.86
C ASP A 104 -20.23 17.48 -0.35
N PRO A 105 -20.97 18.16 0.55
CA PRO A 105 -20.84 17.96 1.98
C PRO A 105 -21.03 16.51 2.43
N SER A 106 -21.92 15.76 1.77
CA SER A 106 -22.19 14.36 2.13
C SER A 106 -20.98 13.45 1.82
N GLN A 107 -20.33 13.68 0.68
CA GLN A 107 -19.12 12.98 0.30
C GLN A 107 -17.93 13.35 1.19
N ILE A 108 -17.81 14.63 1.57
CA ILE A 108 -16.79 15.10 2.52
C ILE A 108 -16.97 14.41 3.88
N THR A 109 -18.18 14.37 4.43
CA THR A 109 -18.45 13.65 5.69
C THR A 109 -18.11 12.16 5.57
N CYS A 110 -18.51 11.51 4.47
CA CYS A 110 -18.18 10.11 4.21
C CYS A 110 -16.66 9.86 4.16
N ASN A 111 -15.91 10.75 3.50
CA ASN A 111 -14.45 10.71 3.42
C ASN A 111 -13.80 10.87 4.81
N LEU A 112 -14.27 11.83 5.61
CA LEU A 112 -13.77 12.08 6.97
C LEU A 112 -13.98 10.87 7.88
N GLU A 113 -15.18 10.28 7.87
CA GLU A 113 -15.46 9.07 8.65
C GLU A 113 -14.59 7.89 8.23
N ALA A 114 -14.36 7.73 6.92
CA ALA A 114 -13.51 6.68 6.40
C ALA A 114 -12.04 6.85 6.83
N GLN A 115 -11.52 8.08 6.79
CA GLN A 115 -10.18 8.39 7.27
C GLN A 115 -10.06 8.16 8.77
N HIS A 116 -11.06 8.58 9.55
CA HIS A 116 -11.10 8.35 10.99
C HIS A 116 -11.06 6.86 11.31
N ARG A 117 -11.88 6.03 10.65
CA ARG A 117 -11.86 4.56 10.81
C ARG A 117 -10.48 3.96 10.57
N TYR A 118 -9.78 4.38 9.52
CA TYR A 118 -8.42 3.91 9.24
C TYR A 118 -7.44 4.30 10.35
N LEU A 119 -7.47 5.56 10.81
CA LEU A 119 -6.60 6.06 11.86
C LEU A 119 -6.85 5.36 13.21
N THR A 120 -8.12 5.16 13.58
CA THR A 120 -8.49 4.41 14.80
C THR A 120 -7.98 2.98 14.73
N TRP A 121 -8.22 2.27 13.63
CA TRP A 121 -7.76 0.89 13.45
C TRP A 121 -6.23 0.77 13.57
N ARG A 122 -5.48 1.68 12.92
CA ARG A 122 -4.00 1.74 12.99
C ARG A 122 -3.46 2.06 14.38
N ALA A 123 -4.24 2.74 15.23
CA ALA A 123 -3.83 3.08 16.59
C ALA A 123 -4.05 1.92 17.57
N GLU A 124 -5.03 1.06 17.30
CA GLU A 124 -5.42 -0.04 18.18
C GLU A 124 -4.72 -1.37 17.87
N LYS A 125 -4.17 -1.55 16.66
CA LYS A 125 -3.60 -2.81 16.14
C LYS A 125 -2.14 -2.66 15.75
#